data_AF-A0A442B2F2-F1
#
_entry.id   AF-A0A442B2F2-F1
#
_cell.length_a   1.000
_cell.length_b   1.000
_cell.length_c   1.000
_cell.angle_alpha   90.00
_cell.angle_beta   90.00
_cell.angle_gamma   90.00
#
_symmetry.space_group_name_H-M   'P 1'
#
loop_
_entity.id
_entity.type
_entity.pdbx_description
1 polymer ?
#
loop_
_entity_poly.entity_id
_entity_poly.type
_entity_poly.pdbx_seq_one_letter_code
_entity_poly.pdbx_strand_id
1 'polypeptide(L)'
;MNSTWSRFNITSIVLGFAFLYLPIVLLIVFSFNESKLVTVWGGFSTKWYVSLFHNQGLMDATWVTARVGVISATVATVLGTLAAITLTRYTRFRGRVLFSGMVFAPLVMPEV
;
A
#
# COMPACT_ATOMS: atom_id res chain seq x y z
N MET A 1 -25.32 -22.24 5.83
CA MET A 1 -24.44 -21.29 5.11
C MET A 1 -23.35 -22.12 4.44
N ASN A 2 -23.69 -22.83 3.36
CA ASN A 2 -22.79 -23.78 2.71
C ASN A 2 -22.09 -23.05 1.56
N SER A 3 -20.93 -22.45 1.83
CA SER A 3 -20.09 -21.90 0.77
C SER A 3 -19.37 -23.04 0.06
N THR A 4 -20.05 -23.70 -0.87
CA THR A 4 -19.37 -24.58 -1.82
C THR A 4 -18.69 -23.70 -2.85
N TRP A 5 -17.43 -23.37 -2.58
CA TRP A 5 -16.59 -22.66 -3.52
C TRP A 5 -16.54 -23.44 -4.82
N SER A 6 -17.20 -22.92 -5.86
CA SER A 6 -17.12 -23.51 -7.20
C SER A 6 -15.66 -23.50 -7.64
N ARG A 7 -15.21 -24.59 -8.28
CA ARG A 7 -13.86 -24.69 -8.86
C ARG A 7 -13.57 -23.49 -9.77
N PHE A 8 -14.58 -22.96 -10.44
CA PHE A 8 -14.49 -21.74 -11.25
C PHE A 8 -14.07 -20.52 -10.40
N ASN A 9 -14.74 -20.27 -9.27
CA ASN A 9 -14.44 -19.13 -8.39
C ASN A 9 -13.01 -19.22 -7.82
N ILE A 10 -12.58 -20.42 -7.44
CA ILE A 10 -11.22 -20.67 -6.94
C ILE A 10 -10.21 -20.35 -8.05
N THR A 11 -10.42 -20.87 -9.27
CA THR A 11 -9.52 -20.61 -10.40
C THR A 11 -9.45 -19.13 -10.75
N SER A 12 -10.57 -18.42 -10.80
CA SER A 12 -10.59 -16.97 -11.08
C SER A 12 -9.82 -16.17 -10.03
N ILE A 13 -9.97 -16.51 -8.74
CA ILE A 13 -9.26 -15.86 -7.65
C ILE A 13 -7.76 -16.16 -7.71
N VAL A 14 -7.39 -17.42 -7.95
CA VAL A 14 -5.98 -17.83 -8.09
C VAL A 14 -5.33 -17.12 -9.27
N LEU A 15 -5.97 -17.05 -10.43
CA LEU A 15 -5.43 -16.33 -11.59
C LEU A 15 -5.32 -14.82 -11.35
N GLY A 16 -6.33 -14.22 -10.72
CA GLY A 16 -6.30 -12.80 -10.37
C GLY A 16 -5.15 -12.46 -9.42
N PHE A 17 -4.99 -13.24 -8.35
CA PHE A 17 -3.86 -13.04 -7.43
C PHE A 17 -2.52 -13.37 -8.08
N ALA A 18 -2.42 -14.45 -8.85
CA ALA A 18 -1.20 -14.78 -9.57
C ALA A 18 -0.77 -13.62 -10.48
N PHE A 19 -1.69 -13.03 -11.23
CA PHE A 19 -1.40 -11.88 -12.09
C PHE A 19 -0.87 -10.66 -11.32
N LEU A 20 -1.48 -10.33 -10.17
CA LEU A 20 -1.06 -9.20 -9.33
C LEU A 20 0.30 -9.44 -8.64
N TYR A 21 0.56 -10.67 -8.20
CA TYR A 21 1.76 -11.00 -7.43
C TYR A 21 2.95 -11.42 -8.30
N LEU A 22 2.73 -11.92 -9.52
CA LEU A 22 3.79 -12.31 -10.44
C LEU A 22 4.84 -11.19 -10.66
N PRO A 23 4.50 -9.92 -10.93
CA PRO A 23 5.51 -8.87 -11.06
C PRO A 23 6.30 -8.64 -9.76
N ILE A 24 5.66 -8.76 -8.60
CA ILE A 24 6.32 -8.63 -7.29
C ILE A 24 7.32 -9.77 -7.09
N VAL A 25 6.93 -11.00 -7.42
CA VAL A 25 7.81 -12.18 -7.37
C VAL A 25 8.99 -12.02 -8.32
N LEU A 26 8.77 -11.52 -9.54
CA LEU A 26 9.86 -11.22 -10.46
C LEU A 26 10.84 -10.19 -9.89
N LEU A 27 10.34 -9.12 -9.26
CA LEU A 27 11.20 -8.14 -8.58
C LEU A 27 12.03 -8.78 -7.46
N ILE A 28 11.44 -9.69 -6.67
CA ILE A 28 12.17 -10.44 -5.63
C ILE A 28 13.24 -11.33 -6.25
N VAL A 29 12.94 -12.03 -7.35
CA VAL A 29 13.95 -12.87 -8.03
C VAL A 29 15.10 -12.00 -8.56
N PHE A 30 14.78 -10.85 -9.17
CA PHE A 30 15.78 -9.94 -9.71
C PHE A 30 16.56 -9.16 -8.65
N SER A 31 16.05 -8.99 -7.43
CA SER A 31 16.81 -8.36 -6.35
C SER A 31 18.02 -9.20 -5.91
N PHE A 32 18.01 -10.50 -6.22
CA PHE A 32 19.16 -11.39 -6.04
C PHE A 32 20.07 -11.47 -7.27
N ASN A 33 19.81 -10.72 -8.35
CA ASN A 33 20.69 -10.72 -9.52
C ASN A 33 21.91 -9.83 -9.27
N GLU A 34 23.11 -10.38 -9.47
CA GLU A 34 24.34 -9.61 -9.38
C GLU A 34 24.43 -8.52 -10.48
N SER A 35 23.87 -8.76 -11.65
CA SER A 35 23.90 -7.79 -12.75
C SER A 35 23.04 -6.57 -12.47
N LYS A 36 23.51 -5.38 -12.91
CA LYS A 36 22.68 -4.16 -12.94
C LYS A 36 21.66 -4.16 -14.09
N LEU A 37 21.88 -5.02 -15.09
CA LEU A 37 21.00 -5.18 -16.24
C LEU A 37 20.13 -6.43 -16.05
N VAL A 38 18.81 -6.23 -16.03
CA VAL A 38 17.80 -7.30 -15.91
C VAL A 38 17.93 -8.34 -17.04
N THR A 39 18.47 -7.92 -18.19
CA THR A 39 18.67 -8.76 -19.38
C THR A 39 19.87 -9.71 -19.29
N VAL A 40 20.77 -9.53 -18.32
CA VAL A 40 21.97 -10.37 -18.15
C VAL A 40 21.89 -11.01 -16.77
N TRP A 41 21.84 -12.34 -16.71
CA TRP A 41 21.90 -13.06 -15.44
C TRP A 41 23.34 -13.12 -14.94
N GLY A 42 23.66 -12.29 -13.94
CA GLY A 42 25.02 -12.17 -13.39
C GLY A 42 25.35 -13.21 -12.32
N GLY A 43 24.39 -14.04 -11.91
CA GLY A 43 24.51 -14.95 -10.77
C GLY A 43 23.66 -14.50 -9.57
N PHE A 44 23.57 -15.36 -8.55
CA PHE A 44 22.86 -15.08 -7.31
C PHE A 44 23.75 -14.27 -6.36
N SER A 45 23.28 -13.10 -5.92
CA SER A 45 24.03 -12.20 -5.05
C SER A 45 23.11 -11.41 -4.12
N THR A 46 23.52 -11.24 -2.87
CA THR A 46 22.85 -10.39 -1.87
C THR A 46 23.47 -9.00 -1.74
N LYS A 47 24.38 -8.63 -2.65
CA LYS A 47 25.17 -7.39 -2.56
C LYS A 47 24.33 -6.13 -2.45
N TRP A 48 23.15 -6.10 -3.07
CA TRP A 48 22.26 -4.94 -3.06
C TRP A 48 21.67 -4.67 -1.67
N TYR A 49 21.37 -5.74 -0.93
CA TYR A 49 20.93 -5.65 0.45
C TYR A 49 22.04 -5.08 1.34
N VAL A 50 23.28 -5.56 1.17
CA VAL A 50 24.43 -5.02 1.91
C VAL A 50 24.71 -3.56 1.54
N SER A 51 24.68 -3.24 0.25
CA SER A 51 24.89 -1.87 -0.26
C SER A 51 23.82 -0.90 0.23
N LEU A 52 22.59 -1.36 0.46
CA LEU A 52 21.51 -0.55 1.02
C LEU A 52 21.87 -0.06 2.43
N PHE A 53 22.38 -0.94 3.30
CA PHE A 53 22.79 -0.57 4.66
C PHE A 53 24.06 0.30 4.72
N HIS A 54 24.85 0.34 3.66
CA HIS A 54 26.01 1.24 3.57
C HIS A 54 25.63 2.62 3.00
N ASN A 55 24.40 2.77 2.48
CA ASN A 55 23.93 4.02 1.93
C ASN A 55 23.16 4.81 3.00
N GLN A 56 23.87 5.70 3.70
CA GLN A 56 23.28 6.54 4.75
C GLN A 56 22.11 7.38 4.23
N GLY A 57 22.20 7.93 3.02
CA GLY A 57 21.11 8.71 2.43
C GLY A 57 19.81 7.91 2.24
N LEU A 58 19.91 6.64 1.81
CA LEU A 58 18.74 5.75 1.71
C LEU A 58 18.20 5.35 3.09
N MET A 59 19.07 5.11 4.07
CA MET A 59 18.66 4.79 5.43
C MET A 59 17.94 5.96 6.11
N ASP A 60 18.48 7.17 5.99
CA ASP A 60 17.87 8.39 6.53
C ASP A 60 16.50 8.65 5.90
N ALA A 61 16.39 8.54 4.58
CA ALA A 61 15.12 8.65 3.88
C ALA A 61 14.10 7.60 4.36
N THR A 62 14.53 6.35 4.53
CA THR A 62 13.67 5.27 5.05
C THR A 62 13.15 5.60 6.44
N TRP A 63 14.00 6.14 7.33
CA TRP A 63 13.59 6.51 8.68
C TRP A 63 12.61 7.68 8.70
N VAL A 64 12.85 8.69 7.87
CA VAL A 64 11.93 9.82 7.69
C VAL A 64 10.57 9.32 7.20
N THR A 65 10.54 8.51 6.15
CA THR A 65 9.29 7.94 5.60
C THR A 65 8.55 7.09 6.62
N ALA A 66 9.26 6.23 7.36
CA ALA A 66 8.64 5.40 8.39
C ALA A 66 8.01 6.26 9.49
N ARG A 67 8.73 7.27 9.99
CA ARG A 67 8.23 8.16 11.05
C ARG A 67 7.03 8.98 10.59
N VAL A 68 7.12 9.60 9.41
CA VAL A 68 6.03 10.41 8.85
C VAL A 68 4.82 9.53 8.56
N GLY A 69 5.03 8.35 7.98
CA GLY A 69 3.97 7.39 7.66
C GLY A 69 3.21 6.92 8.89
N VAL A 70 3.91 6.53 9.96
CA VAL A 70 3.27 6.07 11.21
C VAL A 70 2.47 7.18 11.87
N ILE A 71 3.05 8.39 11.98
CA ILE A 71 2.37 9.53 12.60
C ILE A 71 1.14 9.92 11.78
N SER A 72 1.30 10.06 10.46
CA SER A 72 0.22 10.44 9.55
C SER A 72 -0.91 9.41 9.56
N ALA A 73 -0.60 8.12 9.42
CA ALA A 73 -1.60 7.05 9.43
C ALA A 73 -2.36 6.98 10.76
N THR A 74 -1.67 7.17 11.88
CA THR A 74 -2.29 7.17 13.22
C THR A 74 -3.26 8.34 13.36
N VAL A 75 -2.81 9.57 13.06
CA VAL A 75 -3.64 10.77 13.14
C VAL A 75 -4.83 10.67 12.18
N ALA A 76 -4.59 10.26 10.93
CA ALA A 76 -5.65 10.08 9.93
C ALA A 76 -6.68 9.03 10.38
N THR A 77 -6.26 7.93 10.99
CA THR A 77 -7.16 6.88 11.48
C THR A 77 -8.00 7.38 12.65
N VAL A 78 -7.41 8.10 13.61
CA VAL A 78 -8.14 8.66 14.75
C VAL A 78 -9.16 9.69 14.26
N LEU A 79 -8.74 10.67 13.45
CA LEU A 79 -9.63 11.71 12.93
C LEU A 79 -10.71 11.13 12.01
N GLY A 80 -10.34 10.21 11.12
CA GLY A 80 -11.27 9.52 10.22
C GLY A 80 -12.31 8.70 10.99
N THR A 81 -11.90 8.01 12.06
CA THR A 81 -12.82 7.26 12.92
C THR A 81 -13.79 8.18 13.65
N LEU A 82 -13.31 9.30 14.20
CA LEU A 82 -14.17 10.31 14.84
C LEU A 82 -15.18 10.91 13.85
N ALA A 83 -14.74 11.23 12.63
CA ALA A 83 -15.61 11.71 11.55
C ALA A 83 -16.66 10.66 11.15
N ALA A 84 -16.25 9.40 10.99
CA ALA A 84 -17.16 8.30 10.68
C ALA A 84 -18.21 8.08 11.77
N ILE A 85 -17.81 8.07 13.05
CA ILE A 85 -18.73 7.95 14.18
C ILE A 85 -19.72 9.12 14.19
N THR A 86 -19.25 10.35 13.94
CA THR A 86 -20.11 11.54 13.94
C THR A 86 -21.16 11.45 12.83
N LEU A 87 -20.75 11.08 11.62
CA LEU A 87 -21.65 11.00 10.47
C LEU A 87 -22.65 9.85 10.53
N THR A 88 -22.29 8.75 11.20
CA THR A 88 -23.13 7.56 11.34
C THR A 88 -24.08 7.66 12.54
N ARG A 89 -23.60 8.08 13.72
CA ARG A 89 -24.41 8.15 14.94
C ARG A 89 -25.21 9.45 15.08
N TYR A 90 -24.71 10.58 14.58
CA TYR A 90 -25.42 11.86 14.67
C TYR A 90 -26.03 12.24 13.32
N THR A 91 -27.27 11.81 13.09
CA THR A 91 -27.95 11.98 11.80
C THR A 91 -28.37 13.43 11.51
N ARG A 92 -28.55 14.28 12.52
CA ARG A 92 -29.03 15.67 12.35
C ARG A 92 -28.18 16.65 13.16
N PHE A 93 -27.23 17.33 12.49
CA PHE A 93 -26.47 18.45 13.06
C PHE A 93 -26.35 19.59 12.03
N ARG A 94 -26.24 20.83 12.51
CA ARG A 94 -26.11 22.02 11.65
C ARG A 94 -24.74 21.96 10.94
N GLY A 95 -24.73 22.06 9.61
CA GLY A 95 -23.50 22.00 8.80
C GLY A 95 -23.09 20.60 8.30
N ARG A 96 -23.93 19.56 8.47
CA ARG A 96 -23.63 18.19 8.03
C ARG A 96 -23.23 18.05 6.56
N VAL A 97 -23.90 18.77 5.66
CA VAL A 97 -23.59 18.73 4.21
C VAL A 97 -22.18 19.25 3.94
N LEU A 98 -21.80 20.37 4.56
CA LEU A 98 -20.47 20.94 4.43
C LEU A 98 -19.41 19.99 5.00
N PHE A 99 -19.64 19.44 6.20
CA PHE A 99 -18.72 18.50 6.84
C PHE A 99 -18.52 17.23 6.01
N SER A 100 -19.60 16.61 5.51
CA SER A 100 -19.50 15.47 4.59
C SER A 100 -18.72 15.84 3.32
N GLY A 101 -19.02 17.00 2.73
CA GLY A 101 -18.30 17.50 1.55
C GLY A 101 -16.79 17.61 1.79
N MET A 102 -16.37 18.13 2.94
CA MET A 102 -14.95 18.24 3.32
C MET A 102 -14.27 16.87 3.49
N VAL A 103 -14.97 15.88 4.05
CA VAL A 103 -14.42 14.52 4.21
C VAL A 103 -14.26 13.81 2.86
N PHE A 104 -15.20 14.00 1.93
CA PHE A 104 -15.14 13.36 0.62
C PHE A 104 -14.35 14.16 -0.43
N ALA A 105 -14.11 15.45 -0.22
CA ALA A 105 -13.40 16.31 -1.17
C ALA A 105 -12.04 15.75 -1.61
N PRO A 106 -11.17 15.23 -0.72
CA PRO A 106 -9.89 14.66 -1.13
C PRO A 106 -10.01 13.45 -2.07
N LEU A 107 -11.11 12.68 -2.00
CA LEU A 107 -11.31 11.51 -2.85
C LEU A 107 -11.70 11.86 -4.28
N VAL A 108 -12.20 13.07 -4.51
CA VAL A 108 -12.69 13.56 -5.82
C VAL A 108 -11.72 14.58 -6.42
N MET A 109 -10.80 15.12 -5.62
CA MET A 109 -9.78 16.01 -6.14
C MET A 109 -8.82 15.24 -7.06
N PRO A 110 -8.66 15.68 -8.32
CA PRO A 110 -7.67 15.08 -9.20
C PRO A 110 -6.27 15.41 -8.65
N GLU A 111 -5.48 14.37 -8.47
CA GLU A 111 -4.05 14.50 -8.20
C GLU A 111 -3.38 14.87 -9.54
N VAL A 112 -2.82 16.09 -9.64
CA VAL A 112 -2.10 16.60 -10.81
C VAL A 112 -0.61 16.71 -10.54
#